data_AF-A0A2D6PAG3-F1
#
_entry.id   AF-A0A2D6PAG3-F1
#
_cell.length_a   1.000
_cell.length_b   1.000
_cell.length_c   1.000
_cell.angle_alpha   90.00
_cell.angle_beta   90.00
_cell.angle_gamma   90.00
#
_symmetry.space_group_name_H-M   'P 1'
#
loop_
_entity.id
_entity.type
_entity.pdbx_description
1 polymer ?
#
loop_
_entity_poly.entity_id
_entity_poly.type
_entity_poly.pdbx_seq_one_letter_code
_entity_poly.pdbx_strand_id
1 'polypeptide(L)' 'MVYMDLEYYFRLNFALMQHHKYSLTEIENMMPWERDIYVSLLQNYIEEENEKQKQSNKQSL' A
#
# COMPACT_ATOMS: atom_id res chain seq x y z
N MET A 1 4.76 -14.04 -10.73
CA MET A 1 5.70 -13.20 -9.98
C MET A 1 5.56 -11.79 -10.52
N VAL A 2 5.12 -10.85 -9.69
CA VAL A 2 4.96 -9.45 -10.07
C VAL A 2 6.36 -8.87 -10.26
N TYR A 3 6.71 -8.43 -11.48
CA TYR A 3 7.95 -7.69 -11.69
C TYR A 3 7.78 -6.32 -11.02
N MET A 4 8.48 -6.10 -9.90
CA MET A 4 8.56 -4.76 -9.31
C MET A 4 9.45 -3.90 -10.20
N ASP A 5 8.81 -3.03 -10.99
CA ASP A 5 9.50 -1.94 -11.64
C ASP A 5 10.10 -1.00 -10.57
N LEU A 6 11.22 -0.36 -10.89
CA LEU A 6 11.92 0.56 -9.99
C LEU A 6 10.99 1.70 -9.53
N GLU A 7 10.11 2.16 -10.42
CA GLU A 7 9.09 3.14 -10.09
C GLU A 7 8.11 2.62 -9.02
N TYR A 8 7.68 1.37 -9.15
CA TYR A 8 6.75 0.75 -8.21
C TYR A 8 7.37 0.62 -6.82
N TYR A 9 8.64 0.22 -6.76
CA TYR A 9 9.41 0.16 -5.52
C TYR A 9 9.45 1.50 -4.78
N PHE A 10 9.77 2.60 -5.48
CA PHE A 10 9.82 3.93 -4.86
C PHE A 10 8.45 4.46 -4.45
N ARG A 11 7.41 4.21 -5.24
CA ARG A 11 6.03 4.60 -4.89
C ARG A 11 5.53 3.89 -3.64
N LEU A 12 5.81 2.60 -3.54
CA LEU A 12 5.44 1.80 -2.38
C LEU A 12 6.17 2.29 -1.11
N ASN A 13 7.48 2.49 -1.20
CA ASN A 13 8.27 2.98 -0.07
C ASN A 13 7.79 4.36 0.39
N PHE A 14 7.48 5.25 -0.56
CA PHE A 14 6.91 6.56 -0.24
C PHE A 14 5.56 6.44 0.50
N ALA A 15 4.65 5.59 0.04
CA ALA A 15 3.37 5.36 0.70
C ALA A 15 3.54 4.79 2.12
N LEU A 16 4.47 3.85 2.31
CA LEU A 16 4.78 3.26 3.61
C LEU A 16 5.34 4.28 4.61
N MET A 17 6.23 5.17 4.16
CA MET A 17 6.74 6.26 4.98
C MET A 17 5.63 7.24 5.39
N GLN A 18 4.71 7.57 4.47
CA GLN A 18 3.65 8.56 4.73
C GLN A 18 2.51 8.02 5.61
N HIS A 19 2.10 6.77 5.39
CA HIS A 19 0.90 6.23 6.04
C HIS A 19 1.22 5.30 7.22
N HIS A 20 2.43 4.73 7.29
CA HIS A 20 2.76 3.70 8.27
C HIS A 20 3.97 4.00 9.16
N LYS A 21 4.51 5.22 9.15
CA LYS A 21 5.63 5.69 10.00
C LYS A 21 6.91 4.83 9.92
N TYR A 22 7.05 3.96 8.92
CA TYR A 22 8.29 3.23 8.71
C TYR A 22 9.39 4.21 8.30
N SER A 23 10.55 4.08 8.92
CA SER A 23 11.76 4.76 8.49
C SER A 23 12.31 4.13 7.21
N LEU A 24 13.04 4.92 6.42
CA LEU A 24 13.70 4.42 5.21
C LEU A 24 14.62 3.22 5.52
N THR A 25 15.29 3.27 6.68
CA THR A 25 16.15 2.18 7.17
C THR A 25 15.38 0.90 7.46
N GLU A 26 14.15 0.98 8.01
CA GLU A 26 13.32 -0.20 8.24
C GLU A 26 12.84 -0.81 6.92
N ILE A 27 12.48 0.04 5.94
CA ILE A 27 12.04 -0.40 4.61
C ILE A 27 13.18 -1.06 3.82
N GLU A 28 14.40 -0.52 3.91
CA GLU A 28 15.58 -1.08 3.25
C GLU A 28 16.04 -2.40 3.89
N ASN A 29 15.81 -2.58 5.19
CA ASN A 29 16.13 -3.82 5.90
C ASN A 29 15.00 -4.87 5.89
N MET A 30 13.82 -4.56 5.32
CA MET A 30 12.73 -5.54 5.21
C MET A 30 13.14 -6.71 4.33
N MET A 31 12.82 -7.91 4.79
CA MET A 31 12.98 -9.11 3.98
C MET A 31 12.02 -9.06 2.78
N PRO A 32 12.38 -9.60 1.60
CA PRO A 32 11.55 -9.51 0.39
C PRO A 32 10.11 -9.99 0.57
N TRP A 33 9.89 -11.03 1.39
CA TRP A 33 8.56 -11.58 1.67
C TRP A 33 7.69 -10.69 2.56
N GLU A 34 8.30 -9.91 3.48
CA GLU A 34 7.56 -8.98 4.35
C GLU A 34 6.92 -7.88 3.50
N ARG A 35 7.66 -7.40 2.49
CA ARG A 35 7.17 -6.43 1.52
C ARG A 35 5.93 -6.94 0.77
N ASP A 36 5.93 -8.20 0.34
CA ASP A 36 4.80 -8.80 -0.37
C ASP A 36 3.53 -8.84 0.51
N ILE A 37 3.68 -9.11 1.81
CA ILE A 37 2.58 -9.08 2.78
C ILE A 37 2.07 -7.64 2.95
N TYR A 38 2.96 -6.66 3.14
CA TYR A 38 2.56 -5.26 3.29
C TYR A 38 1.86 -4.70 2.05
N VAL A 39 2.33 -5.04 0.85
CA VAL A 39 1.66 -4.68 -0.40
C VAL A 39 0.25 -5.27 -0.43
N SER A 40 0.10 -6.54 -0.04
CA SER A 40 -1.20 -7.21 -0.03
C SER A 40 -2.17 -6.55 0.95
N LEU A 41 -1.69 -6.20 2.16
CA LEU A 41 -2.48 -5.47 3.16
C LEU A 41 -2.87 -4.07 2.66
N LEU A 42 -1.96 -3.35 2.01
CA LEU A 42 -2.21 -2.03 1.46
C LEU A 42 -3.25 -2.07 0.32
N GLN A 43 -3.16 -3.06 -0.56
CA GLN A 43 -4.14 -3.28 -1.62
C GLN A 43 -5.54 -3.51 -1.03
N ASN A 44 -5.65 -4.41 -0.04
CA ASN A 44 -6.92 -4.68 0.64
C ASN A 44 -7.51 -3.42 1.29
N TYR A 45 -6.67 -2.62 1.96
CA TYR A 45 -7.11 -1.37 2.59
C TYR A 45 -7.64 -0.37 1.56
N ILE A 46 -6.93 -0.17 0.44
CA ILE A 46 -7.35 0.75 -0.63
C ILE A 46 -8.67 0.28 -1.26
N GLU A 47 -8.83 -1.03 -1.45
CA GLU A 47 -10.07 -1.61 -1.97
C GLU A 47 -11.25 -1.33 -1.03
N GLU A 48 -11.07 -1.56 0.27
CA GLU A 48 -12.09 -1.29 1.29
C GLU A 48 -12.48 0.20 1.35
N GLU A 49 -11.50 1.11 1.31
CA GLU A 49 -11.76 2.56 1.32
C GLU A 49 -12.50 3.01 0.05
N ASN A 50 -12.17 2.44 -1.11
CA ASN A 50 -12.89 2.70 -2.35
C ASN A 50 -14.33 2.18 -2.30
N GLU A 51 -14.56 1.02 -1.69
CA GLU A 51 -15.90 0.48 -1.48
C GLU A 51 -16.73 1.37 -0.55
N LYS A 52 -16.16 1.84 0.57
CA LYS A 52 -16.82 2.80 1.47
C LYS A 52 -17.20 4.08 0.74
N GLN A 53 -16.30 4.65 -0.06
CA GLN A 53 -16.57 5.85 -0.85
C GLN A 53 -17.70 5.62 -1.88
N LYS A 54 -17.70 4.47 -2.56
CA LYS A 54 -18.77 4.08 -3.49
C LYS A 54 -20.12 3.93 -2.78
N GLN A 55 -20.14 3.36 -1.57
CA GLN A 55 -21.35 3.23 -0.77
C GLN A 55 -21.88 4.59 -0.31
N SER A 56 -21.01 5.48 0.18
CA SER A 56 -21.38 6.86 0.57
C SER A 56 -21.96 7.67 -0.60
N ASN A 57 -21.38 7.54 -1.80
CA ASN A 57 -21.89 8.20 -3.00
C ASN A 57 -23.24 7.64 -3.47
N LYS A 58 -23.49 6.34 -3.27
CA LYS A 58 -24.80 5.72 -3.59
C LYS A 58 -25.89 6.07 -2.60
N GLN A 59 -25.58 6.34 -1.33
CA GLN A 59 -26.55 6.73 -0.31
C GLN A 59 -26.96 8.21 -0.40
N SER A 60 -26.18 9.03 -1.12
CA SER A 60 -26.43 10.47 -1.29
C SER A 60 -27.21 10.82 -2.56
N LEU A 61 -27.71 9.81 -3.30
CA LEU A 61 -28.57 9.90 -4.49
C LEU A 61 -29.96 9.34 -4.16
#